data_AF-A0A923QEB9-F1
#
_entry.id   AF-A0A923QEB9-F1
#
_cell.length_a   1.000
_cell.length_b   1.000
_cell.length_c   1.000
_cell.angle_alpha   90.00
_cell.angle_beta   90.00
_cell.angle_gamma   90.00
#
_symmetry.space_group_name_H-M   'P 1'
#
loop_
_entity.id
_entity.type
_entity.pdbx_description
1 polymer ?
#
loop_
_entity_poly.entity_id
_entity_poly.type
_entity_poly.pdbx_seq_one_letter_code
_entity_poly.pdbx_strand_id
1 'polypeptide(L)'
;MTKNRTLISAGLVLIGLIGAASSAHAACRDPWITELAPQVWGHPVRGSGETGECNIHLYGQHWSNKDQLRSQMQQAKRALDTAGIEFDAANANAITDNKYHSRMMLSGNNIGLKGSVPAKNWMIDLPNGYVFAVDRRCAPGYSANGPTAGGGCVRGGVN
;
A
#
# COMPACT_ATOMS: atom_id res chain seq x y z
N MET A 1 -50.72 -28.38 -52.96
CA MET A 1 -49.97 -27.12 -52.87
C MET A 1 -49.51 -26.97 -51.42
N THR A 2 -48.27 -27.34 -51.07
CA THR A 2 -47.12 -26.42 -50.79
C THR A 2 -47.47 -25.40 -49.68
N LYS A 3 -46.77 -25.25 -48.55
CA LYS A 3 -45.33 -25.41 -48.27
C LYS A 3 -45.09 -25.33 -46.75
N ASN A 4 -44.36 -26.30 -46.19
CA ASN A 4 -43.72 -26.21 -44.87
C ASN A 4 -42.76 -25.01 -44.82
N ARG A 5 -42.78 -24.24 -43.73
CA ARG A 5 -41.62 -23.43 -43.32
C ARG A 5 -41.49 -23.38 -41.79
N THR A 6 -40.78 -24.38 -41.29
CA THR A 6 -39.97 -24.37 -40.07
C THR A 6 -39.10 -23.10 -40.07
N LEU A 7 -39.22 -22.26 -39.03
CA LEU A 7 -38.22 -21.22 -38.75
C LEU A 7 -37.32 -21.71 -37.62
N ILE A 8 -36.06 -21.88 -38.00
CA ILE A 8 -34.95 -22.40 -37.22
C ILE A 8 -34.54 -21.35 -36.20
N SER A 9 -34.41 -21.79 -34.95
CA SER A 9 -33.86 -21.05 -33.82
C SER A 9 -32.47 -20.50 -34.13
N ALA A 10 -32.33 -19.17 -34.15
CA ALA A 10 -31.03 -18.51 -34.14
C ALA A 10 -30.57 -18.39 -32.68
N GLY A 11 -29.89 -19.42 -32.18
CA GLY A 11 -29.14 -19.35 -30.93
C GLY A 11 -27.96 -18.41 -31.10
N LEU A 12 -28.03 -17.22 -30.49
CA LEU A 12 -26.90 -16.31 -30.37
C LEU A 12 -25.90 -16.92 -29.39
N VAL A 13 -24.88 -17.60 -29.91
CA VAL A 13 -23.71 -18.00 -29.13
C VAL A 13 -22.87 -16.75 -28.91
N LEU A 14 -23.03 -16.13 -27.74
CA LEU A 14 -22.17 -15.04 -27.29
C LEU A 14 -20.80 -15.65 -26.92
N ILE A 15 -19.89 -15.71 -27.89
CA ILE A 15 -18.51 -16.13 -27.68
C ILE A 15 -17.84 -15.06 -26.82
N GLY A 16 -17.45 -15.45 -25.60
CA GLY A 16 -16.77 -14.61 -24.64
C GLY A 16 -15.44 -14.09 -25.17
N LEU A 17 -15.28 -12.77 -25.13
CA LEU A 17 -13.99 -12.16 -24.85
C LEU A 17 -14.07 -11.58 -23.44
N ILE A 18 -13.79 -12.43 -22.46
CA ILE A 18 -13.21 -11.92 -21.21
C ILE A 18 -11.79 -11.54 -21.61
N GLY A 19 -11.61 -10.31 -22.07
CA GLY A 19 -10.29 -9.71 -22.12
C GLY A 19 -9.74 -9.82 -20.71
N ALA A 20 -8.77 -10.70 -20.50
CA ALA A 20 -7.89 -10.58 -19.35
C ALA A 20 -7.24 -9.21 -19.51
N ALA A 21 -7.81 -8.21 -18.84
CA ALA A 21 -7.11 -6.99 -18.56
C ALA A 21 -5.90 -7.45 -17.75
N SER A 22 -4.77 -7.65 -18.44
CA SER A 22 -3.48 -7.66 -17.79
C SER A 22 -3.36 -6.25 -17.22
N SER A 23 -3.84 -6.05 -15.99
CA SER A 23 -3.38 -4.94 -15.20
C SER A 23 -1.86 -5.04 -15.29
N ALA A 24 -1.24 -4.02 -15.89
CA ALA A 24 0.18 -3.83 -15.77
C ALA A 24 0.42 -3.65 -14.26
N HIS A 25 0.55 -4.76 -13.56
CA HIS A 25 1.05 -4.82 -12.21
C HIS A 25 2.41 -4.18 -12.31
N ALA A 26 2.54 -2.94 -11.85
CA ALA A 26 3.81 -2.27 -11.91
C ALA A 26 4.74 -3.08 -10.99
N ALA A 27 5.61 -3.87 -11.62
CA ALA A 27 6.42 -4.83 -10.90
C ALA A 27 7.33 -4.08 -9.94
N CYS A 28 7.40 -4.55 -8.70
CA CYS A 28 8.45 -4.11 -7.80
C CYS A 28 9.80 -4.52 -8.39
N ARG A 29 10.84 -3.73 -8.09
CA ARG A 29 12.21 -4.05 -8.46
C ARG A 29 12.61 -5.43 -7.93
N ASP A 30 12.14 -5.74 -6.72
CA ASP A 30 12.21 -7.10 -6.20
C ASP A 30 10.99 -7.94 -6.64
N PRO A 31 11.20 -9.04 -7.37
CA PRO A 31 10.11 -9.87 -7.87
C PRO A 31 9.40 -10.65 -6.75
N TRP A 32 10.06 -10.98 -5.63
CA TRP A 32 9.42 -11.70 -4.53
C TRP A 32 8.42 -10.83 -3.79
N ILE A 33 8.67 -9.51 -3.69
CA ILE A 33 7.65 -8.58 -3.15
C ILE A 33 6.40 -8.61 -4.04
N THR A 34 6.56 -8.54 -5.36
CA THR A 34 5.44 -8.59 -6.31
C THR A 34 4.64 -9.90 -6.17
N GLU A 35 5.34 -11.03 -6.04
CA GLU A 35 4.73 -12.36 -5.91
C GLU A 35 4.00 -12.55 -4.57
N LEU A 36 4.58 -12.08 -3.47
CA LEU A 36 4.04 -12.26 -2.12
C LEU A 36 2.95 -11.25 -1.77
N ALA A 37 2.92 -10.10 -2.44
CA ALA A 37 2.00 -9.01 -2.10
C ALA A 37 0.52 -9.44 -2.05
N PRO A 38 -0.05 -10.19 -3.03
CA PRO A 38 -1.43 -10.65 -2.94
C PRO A 38 -1.73 -11.53 -1.72
N GLN A 39 -0.73 -12.30 -1.25
CA GLN A 39 -0.87 -13.20 -0.11
C GLN A 39 -0.81 -12.44 1.23
N VAL A 40 -0.06 -11.34 1.28
CA VAL A 40 0.16 -10.56 2.51
C VAL A 40 -0.83 -9.40 2.62
N TRP A 41 -0.98 -8.62 1.55
CA TRP A 41 -1.81 -7.41 1.51
C TRP A 41 -3.26 -7.70 1.14
N GLY A 42 -3.55 -8.86 0.54
CA GLY A 42 -4.90 -9.22 0.08
C GLY A 42 -5.30 -8.53 -1.23
N HIS A 43 -4.37 -7.82 -1.87
CA HIS A 43 -4.54 -7.19 -3.16
C HIS A 43 -3.19 -7.17 -3.90
N PRO A 44 -3.19 -6.88 -5.20
CA PRO A 44 -1.93 -6.71 -5.92
C PRO A 44 -1.14 -5.51 -5.40
N VAL A 45 0.18 -5.54 -5.60
CA VAL A 45 1.07 -4.54 -5.02
C VAL A 45 0.70 -3.11 -5.45
N ARG A 46 0.72 -2.19 -4.48
CA ARG A 46 0.48 -0.75 -4.69
C ARG A 46 1.80 -0.02 -4.65
N GLY A 47 2.45 0.01 -5.79
CA GLY A 47 3.82 0.49 -5.91
C GLY A 47 4.40 0.15 -7.26
N SER A 48 5.62 0.59 -7.50
CA SER A 48 6.39 0.27 -8.71
C SER A 48 7.87 0.49 -8.42
N GLY A 49 8.75 -0.37 -8.93
CA GLY A 49 10.19 -0.22 -8.67
C GLY A 49 10.49 -0.29 -7.17
N GLU A 50 10.77 0.86 -6.54
CA GLU A 50 11.09 0.97 -5.10
C GLU A 50 10.13 1.90 -4.33
N THR A 51 9.00 2.27 -4.94
CA THR A 51 8.00 3.17 -4.33
C THR A 51 6.79 2.40 -3.80
N GLY A 52 6.06 3.01 -2.86
CA GLY A 52 4.88 2.39 -2.25
C GLY A 52 5.24 1.12 -1.49
N GLU A 53 4.42 0.08 -1.65
CA GLU A 53 4.66 -1.25 -1.08
C GLU A 53 5.90 -1.96 -1.67
N CYS A 54 6.44 -1.47 -2.78
CA CYS A 54 7.67 -2.00 -3.35
C CYS A 54 8.94 -1.52 -2.63
N ASN A 55 8.81 -0.59 -1.68
CA ASN A 55 9.97 -0.08 -0.95
C ASN A 55 10.51 -1.15 0.01
N ILE A 56 11.70 -1.68 -0.32
CA ILE A 56 12.36 -2.76 0.43
C ILE A 56 12.68 -2.39 1.88
N HIS A 57 12.79 -1.10 2.20
CA HIS A 57 13.04 -0.64 3.57
C HIS A 57 11.84 -0.90 4.50
N LEU A 58 10.63 -1.05 3.96
CA LEU A 58 9.48 -1.52 4.74
C LEU A 58 9.75 -2.89 5.37
N TYR A 59 10.56 -3.71 4.71
CA TYR A 59 10.79 -5.11 5.05
C TYR A 59 12.20 -5.37 5.60
N GLY A 60 13.04 -4.32 5.69
CA GLY A 60 14.37 -4.38 6.31
C GLY A 60 15.51 -4.57 5.30
N GLN A 61 15.24 -4.34 4.02
CA GLN A 61 16.20 -4.32 2.91
C GLN A 61 16.80 -5.69 2.50
N HIS A 62 16.88 -6.66 3.42
CA HIS A 62 17.51 -7.95 3.18
C HIS A 62 16.71 -9.14 3.72
N TRP A 63 16.68 -10.22 2.94
CA TRP A 63 16.08 -11.50 3.30
C TRP A 63 16.84 -12.63 2.60
N SER A 64 16.96 -13.77 3.28
CA SER A 64 17.68 -14.95 2.78
C SER A 64 16.80 -15.85 1.93
N ASN A 65 15.48 -15.80 2.12
CA ASN A 65 14.49 -16.61 1.42
C ASN A 65 13.10 -15.95 1.45
N LYS A 66 12.17 -16.51 0.67
CA LYS A 66 10.79 -16.00 0.53
C LYS A 66 9.99 -16.05 1.83
N ASP A 67 10.21 -17.03 2.69
CA ASP A 67 9.47 -17.15 3.95
C ASP A 67 9.87 -16.06 4.95
N GLN A 68 11.16 -15.73 4.99
CA GLN A 68 11.66 -14.59 5.75
C GLN A 68 11.04 -13.28 5.25
N LEU A 69 11.06 -13.04 3.93
CA LEU A 69 10.44 -11.85 3.35
C LEU A 69 8.94 -11.80 3.65
N ARG A 70 8.21 -12.91 3.49
CA ARG A 70 6.77 -12.97 3.81
C ARG A 70 6.50 -12.57 5.26
N SER A 71 7.30 -13.08 6.20
CA SER A 71 7.19 -12.73 7.62
C SER A 71 7.44 -11.24 7.86
N GLN A 72 8.47 -10.67 7.23
CA GLN A 72 8.79 -9.23 7.32
C GLN A 72 7.68 -8.36 6.70
N MET A 73 7.13 -8.74 5.55
CA MET A 73 5.99 -8.04 4.93
C MET A 73 4.75 -8.07 5.83
N GLN A 74 4.45 -9.21 6.46
CA GLN A 74 3.33 -9.32 7.40
C GLN A 74 3.54 -8.45 8.64
N GLN A 75 4.77 -8.35 9.15
CA GLN A 75 5.12 -7.48 10.27
C GLN A 75 4.95 -6.00 9.91
N ALA A 76 5.44 -5.59 8.73
CA ALA A 76 5.26 -4.24 8.22
C ALA A 76 3.78 -3.90 8.02
N LYS A 77 3.00 -4.81 7.43
CA LYS A 77 1.54 -4.66 7.26
C LYS A 77 0.85 -4.43 8.61
N ARG A 78 1.14 -5.27 9.61
CA ARG A 78 0.55 -5.10 10.95
C ARG A 78 0.87 -3.73 11.57
N ALA A 79 2.09 -3.24 11.41
CA ALA A 79 2.48 -1.93 11.89
C ALA A 79 1.72 -0.81 11.18
N LEU A 80 1.65 -0.85 9.85
CA LEU A 80 0.93 0.15 9.04
C LEU A 80 -0.59 0.12 9.27
N ASP A 81 -1.20 -1.07 9.34
CA ASP A 81 -2.63 -1.24 9.66
C ASP A 81 -2.96 -0.64 11.03
N THR A 82 -2.14 -0.94 12.05
CA THR A 82 -2.31 -0.39 13.41
C THR A 82 -2.21 1.14 13.40
N ALA A 83 -1.36 1.67 12.53
CA ALA A 83 -1.14 3.09 12.34
C ALA A 83 -2.26 3.77 11.50
N GLY A 84 -3.10 2.97 10.83
CA GLY A 84 -4.17 3.40 9.95
C GLY A 84 -3.66 3.88 8.58
N ILE A 85 -2.54 3.33 8.10
CA ILE A 85 -1.87 3.77 6.87
C ILE A 85 -1.98 2.70 5.80
N GLU A 86 -2.35 3.15 4.61
CA GLU A 86 -2.50 2.32 3.42
C GLU A 86 -1.85 3.02 2.23
N PHE A 87 -1.12 2.29 1.39
CA PHE A 87 -0.59 2.86 0.16
C PHE A 87 -1.70 3.07 -0.88
N ASP A 88 -1.64 4.18 -1.58
CA ASP A 88 -2.66 4.54 -2.55
C ASP A 88 -2.51 3.72 -3.83
N ALA A 89 -3.62 3.12 -4.29
CA ALA A 89 -3.61 2.26 -5.47
C ALA A 89 -3.40 3.02 -6.78
N ALA A 90 -3.72 4.32 -6.83
CA ALA A 90 -3.60 5.15 -8.03
C ALA A 90 -2.27 5.91 -8.08
N ASN A 91 -1.57 6.06 -6.96
CA ASN A 91 -0.32 6.80 -6.86
C ASN A 91 0.62 6.18 -5.83
N ALA A 92 1.70 5.54 -6.32
CA ALA A 92 2.70 4.89 -5.48
C ALA A 92 3.45 5.82 -4.51
N ASN A 93 3.36 7.14 -4.71
CA ASN A 93 3.94 8.16 -3.83
C ASN A 93 2.88 8.80 -2.91
N ALA A 94 1.71 8.18 -2.77
CA ALA A 94 0.68 8.63 -1.85
C ALA A 94 0.28 7.51 -0.89
N ILE A 95 -0.15 7.94 0.29
CA ILE A 95 -0.80 7.09 1.28
C ILE A 95 -2.14 7.68 1.65
N THR A 96 -3.05 6.80 2.07
CA THR A 96 -4.28 7.16 2.76
C THR A 96 -4.08 6.90 4.24
N ASP A 97 -4.43 7.92 5.02
CA ASP A 97 -4.57 7.84 6.45
C ASP A 97 -6.03 7.61 6.80
N ASN A 98 -6.38 6.36 7.02
CA ASN A 98 -7.74 5.95 7.35
C ASN A 98 -8.16 6.44 8.74
N LYS A 99 -7.22 6.72 9.64
CA LYS A 99 -7.52 7.21 10.99
C LYS A 99 -7.97 8.68 10.99
N TYR A 100 -7.44 9.48 10.07
CA TYR A 100 -7.75 10.91 9.97
C TYR A 100 -8.45 11.31 8.67
N HIS A 101 -8.86 10.34 7.86
CA HIS A 101 -9.53 10.52 6.56
C HIS A 101 -8.79 11.51 5.65
N SER A 102 -7.47 11.37 5.56
CA SER A 102 -6.62 12.27 4.78
C SER A 102 -5.75 11.50 3.80
N ARG A 103 -5.43 12.11 2.66
CA ARG A 103 -4.45 11.59 1.70
C ARG A 103 -3.18 12.40 1.82
N MET A 104 -2.03 11.72 1.89
CA MET A 104 -0.73 12.35 2.06
C MET A 104 0.20 11.95 0.91
N MET A 105 0.89 12.93 0.35
CA MET A 105 1.98 12.68 -0.60
C MET A 105 3.26 12.40 0.18
N LEU A 106 3.88 11.27 -0.11
CA LEU A 106 5.21 10.92 0.35
C LEU A 106 6.21 11.78 -0.41
N SER A 107 6.97 12.60 0.31
CA SER A 107 8.07 13.40 -0.25
C SER A 107 9.41 12.92 0.30
N GLY A 108 10.35 12.58 -0.59
CA GLY A 108 11.69 12.13 -0.20
C GLY A 108 11.74 10.79 0.55
N ASN A 109 12.74 10.65 1.42
CA ASN A 109 13.01 9.44 2.19
C ASN A 109 12.09 9.35 3.40
N ASN A 110 10.89 8.79 3.24
CA ASN A 110 9.94 8.58 4.35
C ASN A 110 10.17 7.24 5.07
N ILE A 111 11.03 6.37 4.53
CA ILE A 111 11.26 5.02 5.05
C ILE A 111 12.77 4.75 5.09
N GLY A 112 13.27 4.37 6.25
CA GLY A 112 14.70 4.15 6.48
C GLY A 112 15.01 3.78 7.93
N LEU A 113 16.29 3.61 8.25
CA LEU A 113 16.72 3.29 9.61
C LEU A 113 16.31 4.37 10.61
N LYS A 114 15.93 3.95 11.82
CA LYS A 114 15.62 4.88 12.92
C LYS A 114 16.81 5.82 13.16
N GLY A 115 16.56 7.13 13.07
CA GLY A 115 17.59 8.18 13.19
C GLY A 115 18.26 8.60 11.88
N SER A 116 18.06 7.87 10.78
CA SER A 116 18.53 8.27 9.43
C SER A 116 17.44 8.94 8.59
N VAL A 117 16.18 8.64 8.89
CA VAL A 117 15.02 9.27 8.26
C VAL A 117 14.83 10.68 8.84
N PRO A 118 14.55 11.72 8.03
CA PRO A 118 14.20 13.03 8.52
C PRO A 118 13.07 12.95 9.55
N ALA A 119 13.24 13.62 10.69
CA ALA A 119 12.20 13.64 11.71
C ALA A 119 10.94 14.31 11.15
N LYS A 120 9.81 13.61 11.23
CA LYS A 120 8.48 14.08 10.85
C LYS A 120 7.59 14.09 12.08
N ASN A 121 6.49 14.84 12.04
CA ASN A 121 5.59 14.96 13.20
C ASN A 121 4.91 13.64 13.59
N TRP A 122 5.04 12.59 12.77
CA TRP A 122 4.63 11.25 13.12
C TRP A 122 5.58 10.20 12.56
N MET A 123 5.95 9.25 13.42
CA MET A 123 6.85 8.15 13.10
C MET A 123 6.19 6.82 13.49
N ILE A 124 6.27 5.85 12.59
CA ILE A 124 5.78 4.49 12.79
C ILE A 124 7.01 3.60 12.90
N ASP A 125 7.22 3.01 14.07
CA ASP A 125 8.29 2.03 14.25
C ASP A 125 7.94 0.74 13.49
N LEU A 126 8.85 0.29 12.65
CA LEU A 126 8.77 -0.99 11.97
C LEU A 126 9.58 -2.04 12.77
N PRO A 127 9.14 -3.30 12.87
CA PRO A 127 9.81 -4.32 13.70
C PRO A 127 11.24 -4.69 13.31
N ASN A 128 11.68 -4.23 12.13
CA ASN A 128 13.00 -4.43 11.55
C ASN A 128 14.01 -3.31 11.91
N GLY A 129 13.65 -2.38 12.81
CA GLY A 129 14.51 -1.23 13.19
C GLY A 129 14.43 -0.04 12.22
N TYR A 130 13.57 -0.13 11.21
CA TYR A 130 13.24 0.98 10.33
C TYR A 130 12.09 1.81 10.91
N VAL A 131 11.91 3.01 10.37
CA VAL A 131 10.77 3.87 10.66
C VAL A 131 10.13 4.33 9.37
N PHE A 132 8.81 4.41 9.38
CA PHE A 132 8.03 5.12 8.37
C PHE A 132 7.61 6.46 8.97
N ALA A 133 8.17 7.56 8.45
CA ALA A 133 7.97 8.91 8.97
C ALA A 133 7.16 9.76 7.98
N VAL A 134 6.10 10.41 8.45
CA VAL A 134 5.23 11.26 7.61
C VAL A 134 4.71 12.47 8.37
N ASP A 135 4.37 13.52 7.62
CA ASP A 135 3.71 14.71 8.15
C ASP A 135 2.19 14.51 8.15
N ARG A 136 1.65 14.06 9.27
CA ARG A 136 0.21 13.89 9.48
C ARG A 136 -0.43 15.24 9.79
N ARG A 137 -1.40 15.68 8.98
CA ARG A 137 -2.21 16.87 9.29
C ARG A 137 -3.26 16.51 10.33
N CYS A 138 -3.30 17.26 11.42
CA CYS A 138 -4.33 17.11 12.42
C CYS A 138 -5.64 17.78 12.02
N ALA A 139 -6.75 17.22 12.48
CA ALA A 139 -8.06 17.87 12.32
C ALA A 139 -8.07 19.25 13.03
N PRO A 140 -8.91 20.19 12.59
CA PRO A 140 -9.04 21.49 13.24
C PRO A 140 -9.24 21.35 14.77
N GLY A 141 -8.49 22.11 15.56
CA GLY A 141 -8.51 22.05 17.03
C GLY A 141 -7.56 21.03 17.66
N TYR A 142 -6.79 20.29 16.85
CA TYR A 142 -5.75 19.38 17.29
C TYR A 142 -4.40 19.76 16.69
N SER A 143 -3.32 19.56 17.45
CA SER A 143 -1.94 19.79 17.04
C SER A 143 -1.15 18.50 17.15
N ALA A 144 -0.14 18.32 16.29
CA ALA A 144 0.71 17.13 16.32
C ALA A 144 1.64 17.18 17.55
N ASN A 145 1.67 16.11 18.33
CA ASN A 145 2.53 16.00 19.51
C ASN A 145 3.94 15.47 19.14
N GLY A 146 4.72 16.29 18.43
CA GLY A 146 6.15 16.08 18.14
C GLY A 146 6.55 14.79 17.39
N PRO A 147 7.83 14.65 16.99
CA PRO A 147 8.33 13.49 16.26
C PRO A 147 8.58 12.31 17.21
N THR A 148 7.52 11.63 17.64
CA THR A 148 7.63 10.42 18.47
C THR A 148 7.00 9.22 17.76
N ALA A 149 7.53 8.02 18.05
CA ALA A 149 6.90 6.77 17.64
C ALA A 149 5.56 6.64 18.38
N GLY A 150 4.45 6.78 17.65
CA GLY A 150 3.11 6.87 18.24
C GLY A 150 2.64 8.30 18.58
N GLY A 151 3.38 9.32 18.11
CA GLY A 151 2.91 10.71 18.12
C GLY A 151 1.51 10.82 17.49
N GLY A 152 0.70 11.73 17.99
CA GLY A 152 -0.70 11.83 17.57
C GLY A 152 -1.18 13.26 17.62
N CYS A 153 -2.38 13.46 17.09
CA CYS A 153 -3.08 14.72 17.20
C CYS A 153 -3.66 14.86 18.61
N VAL A 154 -3.18 15.84 19.37
CA VAL A 154 -3.68 16.18 20.72
C VAL A 154 -4.52 17.44 20.66
N ARG A 155 -5.64 17.46 21.39
CA ARG A 155 -6.57 18.60 21.39
C ARG A 155 -5.94 19.78 22.14
N GLY A 156 -5.84 20.93 21.48
CA GLY A 156 -5.34 22.17 22.11
C GLY A 156 -3.82 22.25 22.32
N GLY A 157 -3.00 21.50 21.56
CA GLY A 157 -1.55 21.64 21.64
C GLY A 157 -1.09 23.02 21.17
N VAL A 158 -0.43 23.77 22.04
CA VAL A 158 0.32 24.99 21.70
C VAL A 158 1.52 24.64 20.83
N ASN A 159 1.80 25.47 19.83
CA ASN A 159 3.01 25.39 18.99
C ASN A 159 4.28 25.50 19.83
#